data_AF-A0A367WT16-F1
#
_entry.id   AF-A0A367WT16-F1
#
_cell.length_a   1.000
_cell.length_b   1.000
_cell.length_c   1.000
_cell.angle_alpha   90.00
_cell.angle_beta   90.00
_cell.angle_gamma   90.00
#
_symmetry.space_group_name_H-M   'P 1'
#
loop_
_entity.id
_entity.type
_entity.pdbx_description
1 polymer ?
#
loop_
_entity_poly.entity_id
_entity_poly.type
_entity_poly.pdbx_seq_one_letter_code
_entity_poly.pdbx_strand_id
1 'polypeptide(L)'
;MAFHDPLLRRSFFTEEIADLIDAKEACYEQAFGLSHLDFDYIVPGQDYSLDNLQISQIGQSGNQTVLLVRFENFGEKVDLLYNLQRTHAGWRIADTIYGKFSLKSDLSIKCQDATP
;
A
#
# COMPACT_ATOMS: atom_id res chain seq x y z
N MET A 1 -0.09 -8.35 13.50
CA MET A 1 -0.40 -8.32 12.05
C MET A 1 0.91 -8.26 11.28
N ALA A 2 0.99 -8.90 10.12
CA ALA A 2 2.24 -9.13 9.39
C ALA A 2 2.88 -7.83 8.82
N PHE A 3 2.11 -6.74 8.74
CA PHE A 3 2.52 -5.48 8.10
C PHE A 3 3.40 -4.55 8.96
N HIS A 4 3.43 -4.75 10.28
CA HIS A 4 4.37 -4.04 11.16
C HIS A 4 5.76 -4.69 11.19
N ASP A 5 5.97 -5.78 10.45
CA ASP A 5 7.29 -6.37 10.25
C ASP A 5 7.97 -5.68 9.05
N PRO A 6 9.02 -4.87 9.28
CA PRO A 6 9.71 -4.16 8.20
C PRO A 6 10.33 -5.10 7.16
N LEU A 7 10.74 -6.31 7.56
CA LEU A 7 11.32 -7.30 6.65
C LEU A 7 10.26 -7.86 5.71
N LEU A 8 9.08 -8.17 6.24
CA LEU A 8 7.98 -8.67 5.41
C LEU A 8 7.47 -7.57 4.48
N ARG A 9 7.36 -6.32 4.93
CA ARG A 9 6.96 -5.17 4.11
C ARG A 9 7.85 -5.00 2.87
N ARG A 10 9.17 -5.07 3.05
CA ARG A 10 10.16 -4.96 1.97
C ARG A 10 10.08 -6.12 0.96
N SER A 11 9.40 -7.22 1.27
CA SER A 11 9.15 -8.31 0.33
C SER A 11 8.00 -8.03 -0.64
N PHE A 12 7.08 -7.11 -0.30
CA PHE A 12 5.91 -6.79 -1.11
C PHE A 12 6.06 -5.50 -1.93
N PHE A 13 6.68 -4.48 -1.35
CA PHE A 13 6.81 -3.15 -1.95
C PHE A 13 8.14 -2.94 -2.68
N THR A 14 8.20 -1.94 -3.56
CA THR A 14 9.48 -1.44 -4.08
C THR A 14 10.28 -0.81 -2.94
N GLU A 15 11.61 -0.72 -3.10
CA GLU A 15 12.48 -0.03 -2.13
C GLU A 15 12.00 1.41 -1.89
N GLU A 16 11.62 2.13 -2.95
CA GLU A 16 11.06 3.48 -2.86
C GLU A 16 9.84 3.56 -1.91
N ILE A 17 8.87 2.67 -2.07
CA ILE A 17 7.67 2.68 -1.21
C ILE A 17 8.02 2.25 0.21
N ALA A 18 8.88 1.24 0.38
CA ALA A 18 9.30 0.82 1.71
C ALA A 18 10.00 1.95 2.49
N ASP A 19 10.86 2.71 1.81
CA ASP A 19 11.59 3.84 2.41
C ASP A 19 10.67 5.03 2.69
N LEU A 20 9.65 5.27 1.85
CA LEU A 20 8.62 6.27 2.11
C LEU A 20 7.76 5.92 3.34
N ILE A 21 7.43 4.63 3.53
CA ILE A 21 6.72 4.18 4.74
C ILE A 21 7.61 4.37 5.97
N ASP A 22 8.89 3.95 5.91
CA ASP A 22 9.86 4.17 7.02
C ASP A 22 9.96 5.65 7.41
N ALA A 23 10.06 6.54 6.42
CA ALA A 23 10.15 7.97 6.66
C ALA A 23 8.89 8.53 7.32
N LYS A 24 7.70 8.09 6.90
CA LYS A 24 6.44 8.57 7.45
C LYS A 24 6.17 8.00 8.85
N GLU A 25 6.47 6.73 9.11
CA GLU A 25 6.40 6.13 10.46
C GLU A 25 7.32 6.86 11.44
N ALA A 26 8.58 7.10 11.08
CA ALA A 26 9.53 7.81 11.94
C ALA A 26 9.04 9.22 12.32
N CYS A 27 8.32 9.86 11.42
CA CYS A 27 7.75 11.17 11.64
C CYS A 27 6.46 11.14 12.46
N TYR A 28 5.59 10.16 12.27
CA TYR A 28 4.40 9.95 13.10
C TYR A 28 4.80 9.65 14.55
N GLU A 29 5.87 8.87 14.75
CA GLU A 29 6.44 8.62 16.07
C GLU A 29 6.90 9.94 16.71
N GLN A 30 7.62 10.79 15.95
CA GLN A 30 8.10 12.07 16.45
C GLN A 30 6.98 13.08 16.74
N ALA A 31 5.96 13.15 15.89
CA ALA A 31 4.91 14.17 15.95
C ALA A 31 3.75 13.79 16.89
N PHE A 32 3.42 12.50 16.95
CA PHE A 32 2.21 12.00 17.61
C PHE A 32 2.47 10.86 18.61
N GLY A 33 3.70 10.34 18.71
CA GLY A 33 4.01 9.16 19.53
C GLY A 33 3.38 7.88 19.00
N LEU A 34 3.15 7.82 17.68
CA LEU A 34 2.57 6.67 16.98
C LEU A 34 3.67 5.94 16.21
N SER A 35 4.02 4.73 16.68
CA SER A 35 5.17 3.98 16.16
C SER A 35 4.94 3.35 14.79
N HIS A 36 3.67 3.28 14.36
CA HIS A 36 3.25 2.70 13.11
C HIS A 36 2.13 3.53 12.51
N LEU A 37 2.04 3.50 11.18
CA LEU A 37 0.89 4.03 10.48
C LEU A 37 -0.32 3.14 10.78
N ASP A 38 -1.47 3.75 11.02
CA ASP A 38 -2.68 3.08 11.52
C ASP A 38 -3.54 2.42 10.43
N PHE A 39 -3.08 2.46 9.17
CA PHE A 39 -3.84 1.97 8.02
C PHE A 39 -3.17 0.79 7.32
N ASP A 40 -3.98 -0.19 6.90
CA ASP A 40 -3.54 -1.29 6.05
C ASP A 40 -3.54 -0.85 4.58
N TYR A 41 -2.36 -0.96 3.98
CA TYR A 41 -2.01 -0.51 2.63
C TYR A 41 -2.43 -1.47 1.52
N ILE A 42 -2.83 -2.67 1.92
CA ILE A 42 -3.26 -3.76 1.06
C ILE A 42 -4.77 -3.85 1.12
N VAL A 43 -5.39 -3.73 2.29
CA VAL A 43 -6.85 -3.69 2.45
C VAL A 43 -7.22 -2.45 3.27
N PRO A 44 -8.07 -1.55 2.78
CA PRO A 44 -8.46 -0.37 3.54
C PRO A 44 -9.22 -0.77 4.81
N GLY A 45 -8.66 -0.44 5.98
CA GLY A 45 -9.28 -0.66 7.30
C GLY A 45 -8.30 -1.23 8.34
N GLN A 46 -8.74 -1.26 9.61
CA GLN A 46 -8.02 -1.94 10.70
C GLN A 46 -8.45 -3.41 10.87
N ASP A 47 -9.63 -3.76 10.34
CA ASP A 47 -10.20 -5.11 10.32
C ASP A 47 -10.71 -5.41 8.90
N TYR A 48 -10.79 -6.69 8.54
CA TYR A 48 -11.18 -7.13 7.21
C TYR A 48 -12.00 -8.42 7.23
N SER A 49 -13.01 -8.49 6.37
CA SER A 49 -13.77 -9.70 6.05
C SER A 49 -13.84 -9.83 4.54
N LEU A 50 -12.86 -10.55 3.96
CA LEU A 50 -12.65 -10.63 2.52
C LEU A 50 -13.40 -11.80 1.90
N ASP A 51 -14.32 -11.48 1.00
CA ASP A 51 -15.03 -12.45 0.16
C ASP A 51 -14.83 -12.13 -1.33
N ASN A 52 -15.10 -13.12 -2.18
CA ASN A 52 -15.21 -12.94 -3.64
C ASN A 52 -13.97 -12.29 -4.33
N LEU A 53 -12.76 -12.61 -3.86
CA LEU A 53 -11.51 -12.10 -4.42
C LEU A 53 -11.32 -12.45 -5.90
N GLN A 54 -11.07 -11.43 -6.72
CA GLN A 54 -10.73 -11.54 -8.13
C GLN A 54 -9.52 -10.66 -8.43
N ILE A 55 -8.56 -11.21 -9.17
CA ILE A 55 -7.34 -10.50 -9.57
C ILE A 55 -7.24 -10.57 -11.09
N SER A 56 -7.08 -9.43 -11.75
CA SER A 56 -6.96 -9.32 -13.19
C SER A 56 -5.81 -8.39 -13.57
N GLN A 57 -4.96 -8.82 -14.50
CA GLN A 57 -3.98 -7.93 -15.10
C GLN A 57 -4.67 -7.08 -16.18
N ILE A 58 -4.64 -5.75 -16.03
CA ILE A 58 -5.39 -4.84 -16.92
C ILE A 58 -4.47 -3.98 -17.81
N GLY A 59 -3.16 -4.06 -17.61
CA GLY A 59 -2.18 -3.39 -18.46
C GLY A 59 -0.76 -3.82 -18.13
N GLN A 60 0.11 -3.82 -19.14
CA GLN A 60 1.53 -4.07 -19.00
C GLN A 60 2.32 -3.19 -19.98
N SER A 61 3.40 -2.61 -19.51
CA SER A 61 4.36 -1.86 -20.33
C SER A 61 5.76 -2.10 -19.80
N GLY A 62 6.56 -2.87 -20.55
CA GLY A 62 7.93 -3.24 -20.17
C GLY A 62 7.99 -3.86 -18.76
N ASN A 63 8.66 -3.16 -17.84
CA ASN A 63 8.85 -3.58 -16.46
C ASN A 63 7.74 -3.09 -15.50
N GLN A 64 6.62 -2.61 -16.03
CA GLN A 64 5.48 -2.15 -15.25
C GLN A 64 4.23 -2.95 -15.63
N THR A 65 3.40 -3.25 -14.64
CA THR A 65 2.08 -3.88 -14.85
C THR A 65 1.07 -3.33 -13.86
N VAL A 66 -0.20 -3.32 -14.24
CA VAL A 66 -1.31 -2.92 -13.37
C VAL A 66 -2.20 -4.12 -13.12
N LEU A 67 -2.43 -4.45 -11.85
CA LEU A 67 -3.41 -5.43 -11.41
C LEU A 67 -4.64 -4.70 -10.88
N LEU A 68 -5.81 -5.10 -11.36
CA LEU A 68 -7.09 -4.77 -10.75
C LEU A 68 -7.49 -5.90 -9.82
N VAL A 69 -7.62 -5.58 -8.55
CA VAL A 69 -8.02 -6.49 -7.48
C VAL A 69 -9.41 -6.07 -7.01
N ARG A 70 -10.36 -6.98 -7.10
CA ARG A 70 -11.73 -6.78 -6.66
C ARG A 70 -12.09 -7.77 -5.59
N PHE A 71 -12.77 -7.33 -4.55
CA PHE A 71 -13.25 -8.19 -3.47
C PHE A 71 -14.44 -7.52 -2.77
N GLU A 72 -15.05 -8.25 -1.85
CA GLU A 72 -16.02 -7.71 -0.90
C GLU A 72 -15.35 -7.61 0.47
N ASN A 73 -15.43 -6.44 1.11
CA ASN A 73 -15.01 -6.25 2.49
C ASN A 73 -16.24 -5.95 3.34
N PHE A 74 -16.59 -6.84 4.27
CA PHE A 74 -17.84 -6.73 5.05
C PHE A 74 -19.09 -6.57 4.16
N GLY A 75 -19.10 -7.20 2.98
CA GLY A 75 -20.18 -7.12 2.00
C GLY A 75 -20.15 -5.87 1.11
N GLU A 76 -19.23 -4.93 1.31
CA GLU A 76 -19.02 -3.79 0.43
C GLU A 76 -18.02 -4.12 -0.68
N LYS A 77 -18.34 -3.78 -1.92
CA LYS A 77 -17.44 -4.02 -3.05
C LYS A 77 -16.27 -3.04 -3.03
N VAL A 78 -15.06 -3.58 -3.10
CA VAL A 78 -13.81 -2.84 -3.12
C VAL A 78 -13.05 -3.15 -4.40
N ASP A 79 -12.63 -2.10 -5.10
CA ASP A 79 -11.75 -2.16 -6.26
C ASP A 79 -10.43 -1.45 -5.93
N LEU A 80 -9.31 -2.17 -6.04
CA LEU A 80 -7.95 -1.66 -5.87
C LEU A 80 -7.16 -1.82 -7.16
N LEU A 81 -6.38 -0.80 -7.50
CA LEU A 81 -5.34 -0.92 -8.53
C LEU A 81 -3.99 -1.02 -7.85
N TYR A 82 -3.27 -2.10 -8.12
CA TYR A 82 -1.86 -2.22 -7.78
C TYR A 82 -1.04 -1.91 -9.01
N ASN A 83 -0.21 -0.88 -8.92
CA ASN A 83 0.85 -0.63 -9.89
C ASN A 83 2.07 -1.42 -9.44
N LEU A 84 2.51 -2.38 -10.24
CA LEU A 84 3.68 -3.20 -9.95
C LEU A 84 4.84 -2.83 -10.87
N GLN A 85 6.05 -2.94 -10.31
CA GLN A 85 7.30 -2.81 -11.03
C GLN A 85 8.13 -4.09 -10.89
N ARG A 86 8.75 -4.53 -11.99
CA ARG A 86 9.67 -5.66 -12.00
C ARG A 86 11.03 -5.21 -11.46
N THR A 87 11.44 -5.77 -10.33
CA THR A 87 12.75 -5.57 -9.71
C THR A 87 13.62 -6.82 -9.88
N HIS A 88 14.86 -6.77 -9.40
CA HIS A 88 15.75 -7.93 -9.37
C HIS A 88 15.20 -9.09 -8.52
N ALA A 89 14.35 -8.79 -7.53
CA ALA A 89 13.73 -9.75 -6.64
C ALA A 89 12.31 -10.18 -7.09
N GLY A 90 11.89 -9.77 -8.29
CA GLY A 90 10.57 -10.07 -8.87
C GLY A 90 9.65 -8.86 -8.91
N TRP A 91 8.34 -9.09 -9.08
CA TRP A 91 7.36 -8.01 -9.09
C TRP A 91 7.15 -7.46 -7.68
N ARG A 92 7.08 -6.13 -7.57
CA ARG A 92 6.86 -5.41 -6.31
C ARG A 92 5.82 -4.31 -6.51
N ILE A 93 5.03 -4.03 -5.48
CA ILE A 93 4.04 -2.96 -5.47
C ILE A 93 4.77 -1.62 -5.43
N ALA A 94 4.56 -0.80 -6.46
CA ALA A 94 5.09 0.54 -6.59
C ALA A 94 4.05 1.62 -6.25
N ASP A 95 2.76 1.28 -6.28
CA ASP A 95 1.67 2.10 -5.75
C ASP A 95 0.41 1.24 -5.55
N THR A 96 -0.43 1.64 -4.59
CA THR A 96 -1.79 1.11 -4.41
C THR A 96 -2.76 2.27 -4.57
N ILE A 97 -3.76 2.11 -5.43
CA ILE A 97 -4.78 3.15 -5.68
C ILE A 97 -6.15 2.62 -5.25
N TYR A 98 -6.82 3.39 -4.40
CA TYR A 98 -8.20 3.15 -3.96
C TYR A 98 -9.06 4.39 -4.24
N GLY A 99 -9.96 4.30 -5.22
CA GLY A 99 -10.74 5.44 -5.67
C GLY A 99 -9.84 6.58 -6.17
N LYS A 100 -9.79 7.69 -5.41
CA LYS A 100 -8.91 8.86 -5.70
C LYS A 100 -7.61 8.88 -4.89
N PHE A 101 -7.45 7.95 -3.95
CA PHE A 101 -6.30 7.87 -3.08
C PHE A 101 -5.19 7.07 -3.76
N SER A 102 -3.96 7.60 -3.73
CA SER A 102 -2.73 6.90 -4.14
C SER A 102 -1.84 6.82 -2.91
N LEU A 103 -1.42 5.61 -2.59
CA LEU A 103 -0.52 5.36 -1.48
C LEU A 103 0.78 6.14 -1.63
N LYS A 104 1.43 6.02 -2.78
CA LYS A 104 2.69 6.72 -3.05
C LYS A 104 2.54 8.23 -2.88
N SER A 105 1.42 8.78 -3.33
CA SER A 105 1.13 10.22 -3.22
C SER A 105 0.96 10.64 -1.77
N ASP A 106 0.21 9.87 -0.98
CA ASP A 106 0.02 10.13 0.46
C ASP A 106 1.33 10.03 1.25
N LEU A 107 2.13 9.00 1.00
CA LEU A 107 3.43 8.84 1.67
C LEU A 107 4.42 9.96 1.31
N SER A 108 4.28 10.55 0.13
CA SER A 108 5.12 11.66 -0.33
C SER A 108 4.76 13.01 0.30
N ILE A 109 3.61 13.11 0.98
CA ILE A 109 3.22 14.32 1.70
C ILE A 109 4.21 14.56 2.84
N LYS A 110 4.70 15.79 2.95
CA LYS A 110 5.62 16.16 4.03
C LYS A 110 4.93 16.02 5.38
N CYS A 111 5.70 15.56 6.34
CA CYS A 111 5.24 15.35 7.71
C CYS A 111 4.60 16.55 8.41
N GLN A 112 5.03 17.77 8.11
CA GLN A 112 4.40 18.97 8.68
C GLN A 112 2.98 19.22 8.16
N ASP A 113 2.64 18.61 7.03
CA ASP A 113 1.35 18.73 6.35
C ASP A 113 0.49 17.46 6.55
N ALA A 114 1.01 16.45 7.27
CA ALA A 114 0.29 15.23 7.59
C ALA A 114 -0.72 15.52 8.72
N THR A 115 -1.95 15.04 8.54
CA THR A 115 -2.97 15.07 9.59
C THR A 115 -2.88 13.74 10.34
N PRO A 116 -2.99 13.71 11.69
CA PRO A 116 -3.07 12.46 12.42
C PRO A 116 -4.26 11.61 11.97
#